data_AF-A0A7J4Q6A1-F1
#
_entry.id   AF-A0A7J4Q6A1-F1
#
_cell.length_a   1.000
_cell.length_b   1.000
_cell.length_c   1.000
_cell.angle_alpha   90.00
_cell.angle_beta   90.00
_cell.angle_gamma   90.00
#
_symmetry.space_group_name_H-M   'P 1'
#
loop_
_entity.id
_entity.type
_entity.pdbx_description
1 polymer ?
#
loop_
_entity_poly.entity_id
_entity_poly.type
_entity_poly.pdbx_seq_one_letter_code
_entity_poly.pdbx_strand_id
1 'polypeptide(L)'
;MVAFGNPLKNDNSYDLLSKSKLLGAKTNFLTCKDNESFSSFNHGVIDWRKMTNGIHWLVNSTETILSGISPKSALGAGMTFGELEGARMVMVVDVPDDPEDMVKVWGFVINRIRQIHVLFLTSEALFAISKLEGVEVADLLKEIRNRGLVPHVCSYIADERRALVEHSLGSINVVTNDTLEPLEWLARFICNLPLSESGNLGVKSACLS
;
A
#
# COMPACT_ATOMS: atom_id res chain seq x y z
N MET A 1 1.18 0.01 13.45
CA MET A 1 1.01 -0.42 12.05
C MET A 1 0.97 -1.93 12.01
N VAL A 2 0.10 -2.50 11.19
CA VAL A 2 0.01 -3.95 10.98
C VAL A 2 0.19 -4.22 9.50
N ALA A 3 0.82 -5.33 9.15
CA ALA A 3 0.81 -5.87 7.80
C ALA A 3 0.49 -7.36 7.83
N PHE A 4 -0.04 -7.88 6.73
CA PHE A 4 -0.26 -9.31 6.53
C PHE A 4 0.38 -9.76 5.22
N GLY A 5 1.16 -10.83 5.28
CA GLY A 5 1.94 -11.31 4.14
C GLY A 5 2.46 -12.73 4.29
N ASN A 6 3.33 -13.10 3.37
CA ASN A 6 3.98 -14.39 3.24
C ASN A 6 4.87 -14.69 4.47
N PRO A 7 4.85 -15.92 5.02
CA PRO A 7 5.68 -16.29 6.16
C PRO A 7 7.19 -16.20 5.89
N LEU A 8 7.60 -16.27 4.62
CA LEU A 8 8.99 -16.09 4.19
C LEU A 8 9.46 -14.63 4.27
N LYS A 9 8.57 -13.67 4.52
CA LYS A 9 8.90 -12.25 4.74
C LYS A 9 9.64 -11.61 3.56
N ASN A 10 9.29 -12.02 2.36
CA ASN A 10 9.89 -11.59 1.11
C ASN A 10 8.90 -10.78 0.25
N ASP A 11 7.82 -10.28 0.84
CA ASP A 11 6.81 -9.48 0.16
C ASP A 11 6.90 -7.99 0.52
N ASN A 12 6.31 -7.17 -0.34
CA ASN A 12 6.30 -5.72 -0.17
C ASN A 12 5.60 -5.24 1.11
N SER A 13 4.67 -6.01 1.67
CA SER A 13 3.99 -5.64 2.92
C SER A 13 4.94 -5.77 4.12
N TYR A 14 5.78 -6.80 4.15
CA TYR A 14 6.81 -6.99 5.16
C TYR A 14 7.93 -5.98 5.03
N ASP A 15 8.39 -5.69 3.81
CA ASP A 15 9.47 -4.71 3.59
C ASP A 15 9.04 -3.31 4.06
N LEU A 16 7.86 -2.83 3.63
CA LEU A 16 7.31 -1.56 4.09
C LEU A 16 7.17 -1.50 5.62
N LEU A 17 6.69 -2.59 6.23
CA LEU A 17 6.55 -2.68 7.68
C LEU A 17 7.92 -2.65 8.38
N SER A 18 8.92 -3.31 7.83
CA SER A 18 10.29 -3.37 8.36
C SER A 18 10.96 -1.99 8.30
N LYS A 19 10.85 -1.30 7.17
CA LYS A 19 11.35 0.08 7.02
C LYS A 19 10.63 1.04 7.97
N SER A 20 9.31 0.91 8.11
CA SER A 20 8.52 1.69 9.08
C SER A 20 8.96 1.44 10.52
N LYS A 21 9.33 0.21 10.87
CA LYS A 21 9.87 -0.14 12.19
C LYS A 21 11.21 0.54 12.46
N LEU A 22 12.09 0.63 11.46
CA LEU A 22 13.38 1.35 11.57
C LEU A 22 13.17 2.85 11.83
N LEU A 23 12.07 3.42 11.34
CA LEU A 23 11.64 4.80 11.62
C LEU A 23 10.95 4.97 12.99
N GLY A 24 10.92 3.92 13.82
CA GLY A 24 10.36 3.97 15.17
C GLY A 24 8.86 3.64 15.27
N ALA A 25 8.22 3.22 14.18
CA ALA A 25 6.83 2.79 14.24
C ALA A 25 6.68 1.49 15.05
N LYS A 26 5.64 1.40 15.88
CA LYS A 26 5.23 0.12 16.48
C LYS A 26 4.58 -0.74 15.41
N THR A 27 5.20 -1.88 15.08
CA THR A 27 4.77 -2.76 14.00
C THR A 27 4.42 -4.15 14.47
N ASN A 28 3.48 -4.80 13.78
CA ASN A 28 3.12 -6.20 13.97
C ASN A 28 2.89 -6.85 12.59
N PHE A 29 3.59 -7.94 12.32
CA PHE A 29 3.48 -8.69 11.07
C PHE A 29 2.66 -9.95 11.29
N LEU A 30 1.62 -10.14 10.49
CA LEU A 30 0.72 -11.28 10.56
C LEU A 30 0.98 -12.22 9.37
N THR A 31 0.89 -13.51 9.62
CA THR A 31 0.99 -14.54 8.59
C THR A 31 0.29 -15.83 9.05
N CYS A 32 0.31 -16.88 8.22
CA CYS A 32 -0.22 -18.19 8.60
C CYS A 32 0.65 -18.87 9.68
N LYS A 33 0.19 -19.99 10.25
CA LYS A 33 0.99 -20.72 11.24
C LYS A 33 2.14 -21.48 10.55
N ASP A 34 3.21 -21.77 11.30
CA ASP A 34 4.43 -22.41 10.79
C ASP A 34 4.22 -23.78 10.10
N ASN A 35 3.12 -24.48 10.43
CA ASN A 35 2.80 -25.80 9.89
C ASN A 35 1.68 -25.79 8.84
N GLU A 36 1.32 -24.61 8.30
CA GLU A 36 0.27 -24.48 7.29
C GLU A 36 0.85 -23.99 5.96
N SER A 37 0.26 -24.44 4.85
CA SER A 37 0.56 -23.85 3.54
C SER A 37 -0.04 -22.45 3.45
N PHE A 38 0.79 -21.45 3.15
CA PHE A 38 0.32 -20.07 3.01
C PHE A 38 -0.76 -19.91 1.94
N SER A 39 -0.80 -20.76 0.91
CA SER A 39 -1.81 -20.68 -0.15
C SER A 39 -3.21 -21.16 0.26
N SER A 40 -3.31 -22.01 1.29
CA SER A 40 -4.52 -22.75 1.64
C SER A 40 -4.81 -22.88 3.14
N PHE A 41 -4.09 -22.16 4.01
CA PHE A 41 -4.31 -22.16 5.46
C PHE A 41 -5.74 -21.75 5.86
N ASN A 42 -6.17 -22.09 7.08
CA ASN A 42 -7.47 -21.67 7.57
C ASN A 42 -7.45 -20.18 7.96
N HIS A 43 -7.74 -19.29 7.00
CA HIS A 43 -7.73 -17.84 7.21
C HIS A 43 -8.75 -17.34 8.24
N GLY A 44 -9.77 -18.12 8.56
CA GLY A 44 -10.77 -17.78 9.58
C GLY A 44 -10.23 -17.79 11.02
N VAL A 45 -9.03 -18.31 11.25
CA VAL A 45 -8.39 -18.32 12.58
C VAL A 45 -7.68 -17.00 12.91
N ILE A 46 -7.49 -16.10 11.94
CA ILE A 46 -6.88 -14.80 12.19
C ILE A 46 -7.91 -13.93 12.92
N ASP A 47 -7.63 -13.62 14.19
CA ASP A 47 -8.42 -12.66 14.98
C ASP A 47 -8.10 -11.23 14.55
N TRP A 48 -8.63 -10.85 13.38
CA TRP A 48 -8.41 -9.53 12.79
C TRP A 48 -8.81 -8.42 13.73
N ARG A 49 -9.94 -8.58 14.44
CA ARG A 49 -10.43 -7.58 15.38
C ARG A 49 -9.39 -7.25 16.45
N LYS A 50 -8.82 -8.28 17.10
CA LYS A 50 -7.75 -8.08 18.08
C LYS A 50 -6.51 -7.48 17.45
N MET A 51 -6.15 -7.89 16.24
CA MET A 51 -4.93 -7.43 15.57
C MET A 51 -5.04 -5.99 15.06
N THR A 52 -6.22 -5.53 14.66
CA THR A 52 -6.44 -4.18 14.12
C THR A 52 -6.95 -3.17 15.15
N ASN A 53 -7.22 -3.60 16.39
CA ASN A 53 -7.64 -2.69 17.45
C ASN A 53 -6.59 -1.61 17.73
N GLY A 54 -6.97 -0.34 17.58
CA GLY A 54 -6.15 0.81 17.92
C GLY A 54 -4.94 1.04 16.99
N ILE A 55 -4.90 0.38 15.83
CA ILE A 55 -3.82 0.58 14.86
C ILE A 55 -4.14 1.76 13.95
N HIS A 56 -3.12 2.54 13.58
CA HIS A 56 -3.31 3.65 12.64
C HIS A 56 -3.29 3.21 11.17
N TRP A 57 -2.32 2.37 10.80
CA TRP A 57 -2.12 1.87 9.42
C TRP A 57 -2.24 0.35 9.35
N LEU A 58 -3.06 -0.15 8.43
CA LEU A 58 -3.05 -1.52 7.94
C LEU A 58 -2.43 -1.55 6.53
N VAL A 59 -1.28 -2.20 6.40
CA VAL A 59 -0.50 -2.32 5.17
C VAL A 59 -0.86 -3.62 4.45
N ASN A 60 -1.13 -3.50 3.16
CA ASN A 60 -1.48 -4.60 2.27
C ASN A 60 -0.61 -4.52 1.01
N SER A 61 -0.24 -5.67 0.45
CA SER A 61 0.41 -5.78 -0.87
C SER A 61 -0.46 -6.61 -1.80
N THR A 62 -0.47 -6.25 -3.08
CA THR A 62 -1.21 -7.01 -4.09
C THR A 62 -0.64 -8.39 -4.39
N GLU A 63 0.66 -8.64 -4.15
CA GLU A 63 1.28 -9.97 -4.30
C GLU A 63 0.60 -11.03 -3.41
N THR A 64 0.10 -10.61 -2.25
CA THR A 64 -0.60 -11.50 -1.30
C THR A 64 -1.85 -12.11 -1.93
N ILE A 65 -2.49 -11.42 -2.87
CA ILE A 65 -3.69 -11.89 -3.57
C ILE A 65 -3.36 -13.03 -4.54
N LEU A 66 -2.15 -13.03 -5.10
CA LEU A 66 -1.68 -14.06 -6.02
C LEU A 66 -1.18 -15.31 -5.30
N SER A 67 -0.88 -15.20 -4.01
CA SER A 67 -0.31 -16.28 -3.18
C SER A 67 -1.29 -17.43 -2.87
N GLY A 68 -2.57 -17.33 -3.26
CA GLY A 68 -3.57 -18.38 -3.09
C GLY A 68 -4.94 -17.87 -2.63
N ILE A 69 -5.88 -18.80 -2.41
CA ILE A 69 -7.25 -18.47 -2.00
C ILE A 69 -7.26 -17.95 -0.56
N SER A 70 -6.56 -18.62 0.36
CA SER A 70 -6.53 -18.23 1.76
C SER A 70 -5.92 -16.84 2.02
N PRO A 71 -4.76 -16.45 1.46
CA PRO A 71 -4.18 -15.13 1.71
C PRO A 71 -5.02 -14.03 1.06
N LYS A 72 -5.62 -14.26 -0.12
CA LYS A 72 -6.61 -13.35 -0.71
C LYS A 72 -7.82 -13.12 0.20
N SER A 73 -8.38 -14.19 0.77
CA SER A 73 -9.51 -14.11 1.70
C SER A 73 -9.14 -13.46 3.02
N ALA A 74 -7.96 -13.78 3.57
CA ALA A 74 -7.41 -13.18 4.78
C ALA A 74 -7.23 -11.66 4.61
N LEU A 75 -6.60 -11.22 3.52
CA LEU A 75 -6.39 -9.80 3.21
C LEU A 75 -7.74 -9.07 3.09
N GLY A 76 -8.72 -9.66 2.39
CA GLY A 76 -10.07 -9.10 2.30
C GLY A 76 -10.76 -8.95 3.66
N ALA A 77 -10.65 -9.95 4.55
CA ALA A 77 -11.17 -9.87 5.91
C ALA A 77 -10.45 -8.80 6.74
N GLY A 78 -9.12 -8.73 6.63
CA GLY A 78 -8.31 -7.74 7.31
C GLY A 78 -8.67 -6.31 6.92
N MET A 79 -8.91 -6.04 5.63
CA MET A 79 -9.40 -4.73 5.19
C MET A 79 -10.76 -4.39 5.81
N THR A 80 -11.72 -5.33 5.82
CA THR A 80 -13.04 -5.08 6.43
C THR A 80 -12.96 -4.82 7.93
N PHE A 81 -12.23 -5.65 8.68
CA PHE A 81 -12.10 -5.46 10.13
C PHE A 81 -11.24 -4.25 10.50
N GLY A 82 -10.18 -3.98 9.73
CA GLY A 82 -9.35 -2.80 9.93
C GLY A 82 -10.17 -1.52 9.77
N GLU A 83 -11.03 -1.43 8.76
CA GLU A 83 -11.92 -0.30 8.55
C GLU A 83 -12.89 -0.12 9.74
N LEU A 84 -13.50 -1.22 10.20
CA LEU A 84 -14.40 -1.20 11.36
C LEU A 84 -13.72 -0.74 12.65
N GLU A 85 -12.45 -1.09 12.84
CA GLU A 85 -11.64 -0.68 14.00
C GLU A 85 -10.94 0.68 13.79
N GLY A 86 -11.23 1.39 12.69
CA GLY A 86 -10.76 2.74 12.40
C GLY A 86 -9.33 2.82 11.82
N ALA A 87 -8.76 1.69 11.42
CA ALA A 87 -7.46 1.65 10.75
C ALA A 87 -7.55 2.22 9.33
N ARG A 88 -6.54 2.98 8.92
CA ARG A 88 -6.39 3.48 7.56
C ARG A 88 -5.63 2.46 6.71
N MET A 89 -6.09 2.27 5.48
CA MET A 89 -5.55 1.26 4.57
C MET A 89 -4.44 1.82 3.70
N VAL A 90 -3.28 1.16 3.72
CA VAL A 90 -2.22 1.34 2.74
C VAL A 90 -2.24 0.13 1.81
N MET A 91 -2.26 0.38 0.51
CA MET A 91 -2.16 -0.64 -0.53
C MET A 91 -0.92 -0.37 -1.37
N VAL A 92 0.01 -1.33 -1.38
CA VAL A 92 1.16 -1.35 -2.28
C VAL A 92 0.78 -2.18 -3.50
N VAL A 93 0.93 -1.59 -4.68
CA VAL A 93 0.76 -2.27 -5.97
C VAL A 93 2.09 -2.28 -6.68
N ASP A 94 2.51 -3.50 -7.01
CA ASP A 94 3.71 -3.77 -7.79
C ASP A 94 3.36 -4.66 -8.98
N VAL A 95 4.28 -4.75 -9.94
CA VAL A 95 4.15 -5.67 -11.07
C VAL A 95 4.34 -7.10 -10.55
N PRO A 96 3.38 -8.00 -10.78
CA PRO A 96 3.53 -9.41 -10.41
C PRO A 96 4.61 -10.12 -11.24
N ASP A 97 5.11 -11.25 -10.72
CA ASP A 97 6.09 -12.10 -11.43
C ASP A 97 5.63 -12.49 -12.84
N ASP A 98 4.34 -12.78 -12.99
CA ASP A 98 3.68 -12.96 -14.29
C ASP A 98 2.92 -11.68 -14.67
N PRO A 99 3.38 -10.91 -15.67
CA PRO A 99 2.71 -9.69 -16.10
C PRO A 99 1.24 -9.86 -16.51
N GLU A 100 0.82 -11.06 -16.93
CA GLU A 100 -0.59 -11.34 -17.27
C GLU A 100 -1.51 -11.26 -16.04
N ASP A 101 -0.98 -11.52 -14.84
CA ASP A 101 -1.72 -11.40 -13.57
C ASP A 101 -2.01 -9.94 -13.18
N MET A 102 -1.46 -8.95 -13.90
CA MET A 102 -1.66 -7.53 -13.59
C MET A 102 -3.16 -7.14 -13.67
N VAL A 103 -3.92 -7.70 -14.62
CA VAL A 103 -5.37 -7.46 -14.74
C VAL A 103 -6.10 -7.93 -13.48
N LYS A 104 -5.70 -9.08 -12.93
CA LYS A 104 -6.31 -9.69 -11.75
C LYS A 104 -5.96 -8.92 -10.48
N VAL A 105 -4.69 -8.54 -10.32
CA VAL A 105 -4.21 -7.69 -9.23
C VAL A 105 -4.93 -6.34 -9.25
N TRP A 106 -4.92 -5.67 -10.40
CA TRP A 106 -5.53 -4.36 -10.54
C TRP A 106 -7.05 -4.40 -10.35
N GLY A 107 -7.72 -5.42 -10.92
CA GLY A 107 -9.14 -5.66 -10.68
C GLY A 107 -9.48 -5.86 -9.20
N PHE A 108 -8.60 -6.48 -8.41
CA PHE A 108 -8.80 -6.57 -6.95
C PHE A 108 -8.73 -5.20 -6.27
N VAL A 109 -7.77 -4.35 -6.66
CA VAL A 109 -7.60 -3.00 -6.13
C VAL A 109 -8.82 -2.14 -6.47
N ILE A 110 -9.25 -2.10 -7.73
CA ILE A 110 -10.43 -1.34 -8.17
C ILE A 110 -11.68 -1.72 -7.39
N ASN A 111 -11.91 -3.02 -7.18
CA ASN A 111 -13.09 -3.50 -6.42
C ASN A 111 -13.12 -3.05 -4.96
N ARG A 112 -11.99 -2.62 -4.38
CA ARG A 112 -11.86 -2.15 -2.99
C ARG A 112 -11.33 -0.74 -2.87
N ILE A 113 -11.25 -0.01 -3.99
CA ILE A 113 -10.50 1.25 -4.06
C ILE A 113 -10.98 2.28 -3.03
N ARG A 114 -12.27 2.27 -2.70
CA ARG A 114 -12.88 3.18 -1.70
C ARG A 114 -12.48 2.91 -0.26
N GLN A 115 -11.97 1.72 0.06
CA GLN A 115 -11.44 1.40 1.39
C GLN A 115 -9.97 1.85 1.52
N ILE A 116 -9.29 2.10 0.40
CA ILE A 116 -7.86 2.43 0.37
C ILE A 116 -7.68 3.91 0.72
N HIS A 117 -6.77 4.20 1.67
CA HIS A 117 -6.46 5.55 2.11
C HIS A 117 -5.18 6.09 1.47
N VAL A 118 -4.19 5.21 1.31
CA VAL A 118 -2.95 5.46 0.58
C VAL A 118 -2.78 4.33 -0.43
N LEU A 119 -2.87 4.66 -1.71
CA LEU A 119 -2.56 3.75 -2.81
C LEU A 119 -1.18 4.12 -3.33
N PHE A 120 -0.24 3.19 -3.24
CA PHE A 120 1.11 3.36 -3.76
C PHE A 120 1.31 2.44 -4.96
N LEU A 121 1.78 3.01 -6.06
CA LEU A 121 2.17 2.27 -7.26
C LEU A 121 3.70 2.36 -7.40
N THR A 122 4.37 1.22 -7.56
CA THR A 122 5.76 1.22 -8.03
C THR A 122 5.85 1.88 -9.41
N SER A 123 7.04 2.31 -9.81
CA SER A 123 7.22 2.99 -11.11
C SER A 123 6.82 2.07 -12.28
N GLU A 124 7.10 0.79 -12.13
CA GLU A 124 6.76 -0.27 -13.06
C GLU A 124 5.25 -0.52 -13.09
N ALA A 125 4.60 -0.58 -11.92
CA ALA A 125 3.15 -0.75 -11.83
C ALA A 125 2.40 0.45 -12.41
N LEU A 126 2.91 1.67 -12.21
CA LEU A 126 2.35 2.89 -12.80
C LEU A 126 2.28 2.78 -14.33
N PHE A 127 3.36 2.32 -14.96
CA PHE A 127 3.40 2.12 -16.41
C PHE A 127 2.48 0.98 -16.87
N ALA A 128 2.47 -0.14 -16.16
CA ALA A 128 1.62 -1.28 -16.49
C ALA A 128 0.12 -0.90 -16.42
N ILE A 129 -0.31 -0.21 -15.36
CA ILE A 129 -1.69 0.23 -15.17
C ILE A 129 -2.08 1.29 -16.19
N SER A 130 -1.17 2.21 -16.55
CA SER A 130 -1.40 3.22 -17.59
C SER A 130 -1.86 2.58 -18.90
N LYS A 131 -1.20 1.50 -19.31
CA LYS A 131 -1.58 0.73 -20.49
C LYS A 131 -2.92 0.02 -20.34
N LEU A 132 -3.18 -0.56 -19.18
CA LEU A 132 -4.44 -1.28 -18.90
C LEU A 132 -5.65 -0.32 -18.91
N GLU A 133 -5.49 0.88 -18.36
CA GLU A 133 -6.55 1.89 -18.26
C GLU A 133 -6.67 2.77 -19.52
N GLY A 134 -5.67 2.72 -20.42
CA GLY A 134 -5.62 3.60 -21.59
C GLY A 134 -5.45 5.08 -21.22
N VAL A 135 -4.71 5.36 -20.13
CA VAL A 135 -4.46 6.71 -19.60
C VAL A 135 -2.96 6.98 -19.63
N GLU A 136 -2.57 8.19 -20.01
CA GLU A 136 -1.16 8.60 -19.99
C GLU A 136 -0.56 8.50 -18.58
N VAL A 137 0.69 8.04 -18.48
CA VAL A 137 1.39 7.83 -17.19
C VAL A 137 1.35 9.09 -16.32
N ALA A 138 1.50 10.26 -16.94
CA ALA A 138 1.50 11.55 -16.24
C ALA A 138 0.17 11.91 -15.57
N ASP A 139 -0.95 11.41 -16.11
CA ASP A 139 -2.30 11.69 -15.61
C ASP A 139 -2.88 10.55 -14.77
N LEU A 140 -2.24 9.38 -14.77
CA LEU A 140 -2.79 8.16 -14.19
C LEU A 140 -3.10 8.28 -12.69
N LEU A 141 -2.17 8.79 -11.88
CA LEU A 141 -2.40 8.95 -10.43
C LEU A 141 -3.63 9.82 -10.16
N LYS A 142 -3.80 10.88 -10.97
CA LYS A 142 -4.88 11.86 -10.83
C LYS A 142 -6.22 11.24 -11.24
N GLU A 143 -6.25 10.49 -12.33
CA GLU A 143 -7.43 9.75 -12.78
C GLU A 143 -7.87 8.71 -11.74
N ILE A 144 -6.93 7.90 -11.22
CA ILE A 144 -7.20 6.93 -10.16
C ILE A 144 -7.78 7.63 -8.93
N ARG A 145 -7.16 8.72 -8.50
CA ARG A 145 -7.61 9.49 -7.33
C ARG A 145 -9.03 10.05 -7.53
N ASN A 146 -9.31 10.63 -8.70
CA ASN A 146 -10.60 11.25 -8.99
C ASN A 146 -11.74 10.22 -9.14
N ARG A 147 -11.48 9.09 -9.82
CA ARG A 147 -12.48 8.02 -10.02
C ARG A 147 -12.68 7.17 -8.78
N GLY A 148 -11.59 6.83 -8.11
CA GLY A 148 -11.58 5.98 -6.91
C GLY A 148 -11.90 6.72 -5.60
N LEU A 149 -11.78 8.05 -5.60
CA LEU A 149 -11.87 8.92 -4.41
C LEU A 149 -10.86 8.52 -3.31
N VAL A 150 -9.72 7.97 -3.71
CA VAL A 150 -8.64 7.60 -2.79
C VAL A 150 -8.03 8.87 -2.21
N PRO A 151 -7.89 9.01 -0.88
CA PRO A 151 -7.32 10.21 -0.26
C PRO A 151 -5.91 10.57 -0.75
N HIS A 152 -5.03 9.57 -0.92
CA HIS A 152 -3.68 9.74 -1.45
C HIS A 152 -3.37 8.64 -2.46
N VAL A 153 -3.03 9.02 -3.69
CA VAL A 153 -2.50 8.12 -4.71
C VAL A 153 -1.10 8.58 -5.05
N CYS A 154 -0.11 7.70 -4.89
CA CYS A 154 1.28 8.11 -4.92
C CYS A 154 2.20 7.11 -5.62
N SER A 155 3.33 7.62 -6.08
CA SER A 155 4.44 6.84 -6.63
C SER A 155 5.75 7.55 -6.34
N TYR A 156 6.85 6.81 -6.39
CA TYR A 156 8.19 7.33 -6.20
C TYR A 156 9.12 6.80 -7.30
N ILE A 157 9.73 7.73 -8.04
CA ILE A 157 10.66 7.45 -9.13
C ILE A 157 12.08 7.62 -8.59
N ALA A 158 12.73 6.50 -8.26
CA ALA A 158 14.01 6.51 -7.54
C ALA A 158 15.14 7.20 -8.31
N ASP A 159 15.25 6.96 -9.61
CA ASP A 159 16.29 7.55 -10.48
C ASP A 159 16.17 9.08 -10.57
N GLU A 160 14.95 9.60 -10.48
CA GLU A 160 14.66 11.04 -10.47
C GLU A 160 14.62 11.64 -9.05
N ARG A 161 14.74 10.80 -8.01
CA ARG A 161 14.46 11.15 -6.60
C ARG A 161 13.11 11.82 -6.41
N ARG A 162 12.11 11.40 -7.18
CA ARG A 162 10.90 12.18 -7.39
C ARG A 162 9.68 11.52 -6.74
N ALA A 163 9.07 12.24 -5.81
CA ALA A 163 7.84 11.87 -5.15
C ALA A 163 6.64 12.52 -5.83
N LEU A 164 5.67 11.68 -6.23
CA LEU A 164 4.43 12.09 -6.88
C LEU A 164 3.27 11.71 -5.97
N VAL A 165 2.44 12.67 -5.55
CA VAL A 165 1.26 12.41 -4.71
C VAL A 165 0.07 13.24 -5.19
N GLU A 166 -0.99 12.55 -5.59
CA GLU A 166 -2.30 13.14 -5.83
C GLU A 166 -3.14 13.01 -4.57
N HIS A 167 -3.71 14.13 -4.13
CA HIS A 167 -4.55 14.19 -2.93
C HIS A 167 -5.72 15.16 -3.13
N SER A 168 -6.57 15.27 -2.10
CA SER A 168 -7.82 16.03 -2.21
C SER A 168 -7.70 17.53 -2.49
N LEU A 169 -6.56 18.13 -2.20
CA LEU A 169 -6.32 19.56 -2.34
C LEU A 169 -5.35 19.89 -3.48
N GLY A 170 -4.93 18.89 -4.26
CA GLY A 170 -4.09 19.07 -5.44
C GLY A 170 -3.04 17.98 -5.60
N SER A 171 -1.97 18.34 -6.30
CA SER A 171 -0.89 17.43 -6.70
C SER A 171 0.42 17.90 -6.07
N ILE A 172 1.18 16.97 -5.53
CA ILE A 172 2.55 17.16 -5.05
C ILE A 172 3.49 16.46 -6.01
N ASN A 173 4.51 17.20 -6.44
CA ASN A 173 5.59 16.72 -7.27
C ASN A 173 6.88 17.38 -6.76
N VAL A 174 7.69 16.62 -6.03
CA VAL A 174 8.90 17.13 -5.37
C VAL A 174 10.07 16.18 -5.56
N VAL A 175 11.28 16.73 -5.45
CA VAL A 175 12.53 15.97 -5.48
C VAL A 175 13.05 15.84 -4.05
N THR A 176 13.36 14.63 -3.59
CA THR A 176 13.93 14.35 -2.28
C THR A 176 15.42 14.68 -2.26
N ASN A 177 15.96 14.96 -1.07
CA ASN A 177 17.39 15.27 -0.91
C ASN A 177 18.26 14.07 -1.26
N ASP A 178 17.88 12.90 -0.76
CA ASP A 178 18.60 11.65 -0.98
C ASP A 178 17.82 10.72 -1.91
N THR A 179 18.56 9.83 -2.58
CA THR A 179 17.94 8.70 -3.28
C THR A 179 17.47 7.69 -2.23
N LEU A 180 16.19 7.37 -2.29
CA LEU A 180 15.53 6.40 -1.42
C LEU A 180 15.06 5.22 -2.25
N GLU A 181 14.97 4.05 -1.63
CA GLU A 181 14.19 2.96 -2.20
C GLU A 181 12.69 3.32 -2.18
N PRO A 182 11.87 2.90 -3.17
CA PRO A 182 10.46 3.28 -3.24
C PRO A 182 9.65 2.99 -1.97
N LEU A 183 9.84 1.82 -1.35
CA LEU A 183 9.18 1.46 -0.10
C LEU A 183 9.78 2.15 1.12
N GLU A 184 11.03 2.59 1.06
CA GLU A 184 11.61 3.44 2.10
C GLU A 184 10.95 4.81 2.09
N TRP A 185 10.82 5.42 0.90
CA TRP A 185 10.09 6.67 0.75
C TRP A 185 8.64 6.52 1.25
N LEU A 186 7.95 5.46 0.86
CA LEU A 186 6.57 5.22 1.31
C LEU A 186 6.49 5.08 2.84
N ALA A 187 7.43 4.36 3.46
CA ALA A 187 7.51 4.22 4.91
C ALA A 187 7.63 5.58 5.60
N ARG A 188 8.57 6.43 5.13
CA ARG A 188 8.75 7.79 5.63
C ARG A 188 7.50 8.63 5.46
N PHE A 189 6.90 8.57 4.27
CA PHE A 189 5.68 9.31 3.96
C PHE A 189 4.53 8.94 4.91
N ILE A 190 4.19 7.65 5.06
CA ILE A 190 3.05 7.23 5.90
C ILE A 190 3.35 7.37 7.40
N CYS A 191 4.60 7.29 7.83
CA CYS A 191 4.97 7.55 9.23
C CYS A 191 4.85 9.04 9.60
N ASN A 192 5.16 9.94 8.67
CA ASN A 192 5.13 11.38 8.93
C ASN A 192 3.78 12.03 8.59
N LEU A 193 3.00 11.46 7.66
CA LEU A 193 1.71 12.03 7.23
C LEU A 193 0.74 12.33 8.40
N PRO A 194 0.59 11.49 9.45
CA PRO A 194 -0.27 11.80 10.59
C PRO A 194 0.27 12.88 11.53
N LEU A 195 1.57 13.18 11.44
CA LEU A 195 2.26 14.20 12.24
C LEU A 195 2.35 15.55 11.51
N SER A 196 2.18 15.54 10.19
CA SER A 196 2.21 16.73 9.35
C SER A 196 0.97 17.61 9.54
N GLU A 197 1.13 18.89 9.20
CA GLU A 197 0.01 19.84 9.13
C GLU A 197 -1.07 19.40 8.13
N SER A 198 -2.26 19.99 8.20
CA SER A 198 -3.30 19.71 7.22
C SER A 198 -3.00 20.39 5.88
N GLY A 199 -3.41 19.76 4.79
CA GLY A 199 -3.40 20.38 3.46
C GLY A 199 -2.12 20.18 2.68
N ASN A 200 -1.97 20.97 1.61
CA ASN A 200 -0.91 20.77 0.61
C ASN A 200 0.50 20.86 1.22
N LEU A 201 0.72 21.78 2.17
CA LEU A 201 2.00 21.94 2.84
C LEU A 201 2.36 20.72 3.70
N GLY A 202 1.39 20.14 4.39
CA GLY A 202 1.61 18.94 5.21
C GLY A 202 1.93 17.70 4.40
N VAL A 203 1.19 17.46 3.31
CA VAL A 203 1.49 16.37 2.38
C VAL A 203 2.89 16.57 1.78
N LYS A 204 3.23 17.79 1.35
CA LYS A 204 4.57 18.12 0.85
C LYS A 204 5.66 17.85 1.89
N SER A 205 5.44 18.25 3.14
CA SER A 205 6.38 17.99 4.24
C SER A 205 6.59 16.50 4.46
N ALA A 206 5.51 15.71 4.46
CA ALA A 206 5.58 14.25 4.59
C ALA A 206 6.35 13.60 3.43
N CYS A 207 6.25 14.14 2.21
CA CYS A 207 7.00 13.64 1.05
C CYS A 207 8.52 13.88 1.16
N LEU A 208 8.93 14.88 1.93
CA LEU A 208 10.33 15.33 2.07
C LEU A 208 10.99 14.87 3.39
N SER A 209 10.27 14.07 4.20
CA SER A 209 10.73 13.60 5.50
C SER A 209 11.74 12.45 5.42
#